data_AF-A0A7W1CPH5-F1
#
_entry.id   AF-A0A7W1CPH5-F1
#
_cell.length_a   1.000
_cell.length_b   1.000
_cell.length_c   1.000
_cell.angle_alpha   90.00
_cell.angle_beta   90.00
_cell.angle_gamma   90.00
#
_symmetry.space_group_name_H-M   'P 1'
#
loop_
_entity.id
_entity.type
_entity.pdbx_description
1 polymer ?
#
loop_
_entity_poly.entity_id
_entity_poly.type
_entity_poly.pdbx_seq_one_letter_code
_entity_poly.pdbx_strand_id
1 'polypeptide(L)'
;TYTVKKDPTDAHAGCGIWSSPAIDFETRRGYVGVSNPHNPESEHPNCNSVIEFGVDRSAPDFGTILRSFKGTPDDYIRGDFQQYPCLRLAFVPRPTPSQEVGTCTDMDLAIGAPPNLIRSADGRKMVGVGQKSGHYHLWDIETGERQWRSLLGIPTIIGGIVGGTAYDGQKIYGPSTVPGFVFAADKGTGRAMWMGQHSVVSYGNPTSTANGVVYTTTQGNYLNAYDAATGQQVLKRPLPPATDAAVGFQGTVGGVAIARNTVYAAVGNQSMPEGFIVALRPGAENDGTTGDDGEQPGGGGDDGGQPGPAGAYVLAGPGATSAGFPPAVMPKGASLALLNLDNAGHDVRSVDSGPDGQPLFRSEVSGFATPTPVKGAEKLSGARTYAFVCTIHPSMRGTLAVGP
;
A
#
# COMPACT_ATOMS: atom_id res chain seq x y z
N THR A 1 -17.71 18.78 -17.77
CA THR A 1 -18.21 17.71 -16.88
C THR A 1 -17.96 16.38 -17.56
N TYR A 2 -17.02 15.58 -17.04
CA TYR A 2 -16.86 14.20 -17.48
C TYR A 2 -17.93 13.37 -16.78
N THR A 3 -19.01 13.07 -17.50
CA THR A 3 -20.04 12.13 -17.03
C THR A 3 -19.92 10.91 -17.92
N VAL A 4 -19.46 9.79 -17.37
CA VAL A 4 -19.57 8.49 -18.05
C VAL A 4 -21.06 8.25 -18.25
N LYS A 5 -21.52 8.17 -19.50
CA LYS A 5 -22.92 7.87 -19.79
C LYS A 5 -23.23 6.51 -19.14
N LYS A 6 -24.40 6.38 -18.50
CA LYS A 6 -24.89 5.10 -17.99
C LYS A 6 -25.34 4.24 -19.17
N ASP A 7 -24.37 3.76 -19.93
CA ASP A 7 -24.55 2.94 -21.11
C ASP A 7 -23.76 1.64 -20.90
N PRO A 8 -24.43 0.52 -20.58
CA PRO A 8 -23.77 -0.77 -20.37
C PRO A 8 -23.20 -1.37 -21.68
N THR A 9 -23.39 -0.70 -22.82
CA THR A 9 -22.78 -1.05 -24.11
C THR A 9 -21.57 -0.19 -24.47
N ASP A 10 -21.27 0.85 -23.69
CA ASP A 10 -20.07 1.66 -23.88
C ASP A 10 -18.83 0.81 -23.62
N ALA A 11 -18.01 0.62 -24.66
CA ALA A 11 -16.77 -0.13 -24.56
C ALA A 11 -15.83 0.45 -23.49
N HIS A 12 -15.89 1.76 -23.22
CA HIS A 12 -15.07 2.46 -22.24
C HIS A 12 -15.79 2.77 -20.92
N ALA A 13 -16.85 2.02 -20.59
CA ALA A 13 -17.53 2.13 -19.30
C ALA A 13 -16.58 1.87 -18.12
N GLY A 14 -16.93 2.39 -16.94
CA GLY A 14 -16.14 2.29 -15.71
C GLY A 14 -15.35 3.57 -15.43
N CYS A 15 -14.12 3.43 -14.94
CA CYS A 15 -13.20 4.55 -14.75
C CYS A 15 -13.80 5.67 -13.86
N GLY A 16 -14.54 5.24 -12.84
CA GLY A 16 -15.15 6.13 -11.87
C GLY A 16 -14.09 6.80 -10.99
N ILE A 17 -14.49 7.87 -10.32
CA ILE A 17 -13.65 8.58 -9.34
C ILE A 17 -14.26 8.34 -7.96
N TRP A 18 -13.49 7.72 -7.08
CA TRP A 18 -13.85 7.47 -5.68
C TRP A 18 -12.75 7.92 -4.69
N SER A 19 -11.73 8.60 -5.21
CA SER A 19 -10.65 9.23 -4.44
C SER A 19 -10.93 10.72 -4.20
N SER A 20 -10.24 11.32 -3.22
CA SER A 20 -10.24 12.78 -3.03
C SER A 20 -9.14 13.44 -3.88
N PRO A 21 -9.38 14.64 -4.43
CA PRO A 21 -8.38 15.32 -5.25
C PRO A 21 -7.30 16.01 -4.39
N ALA A 22 -6.11 16.19 -4.98
CA ALA A 22 -5.08 17.11 -4.50
C ALA A 22 -5.10 18.40 -5.34
N ILE A 23 -4.98 19.57 -4.70
CA ILE A 23 -5.10 20.86 -5.36
C ILE A 23 -3.78 21.64 -5.27
N ASP A 24 -3.24 22.05 -6.42
CA ASP A 24 -2.15 23.01 -6.51
C ASP A 24 -2.74 24.42 -6.64
N PHE A 25 -2.67 25.18 -5.55
CA PHE A 25 -3.20 26.55 -5.50
C PHE A 25 -2.38 27.56 -6.29
N GLU A 26 -1.10 27.29 -6.57
CA GLU A 26 -0.25 28.21 -7.35
C GLU A 26 -0.65 28.18 -8.83
N THR A 27 -0.91 26.98 -9.37
CA THR A 27 -1.26 26.79 -10.80
C THR A 27 -2.77 26.67 -11.03
N ARG A 28 -3.57 26.60 -9.96
CA ARG A 28 -5.03 26.35 -10.00
C ARG A 28 -5.36 25.07 -10.76
N ARG A 29 -4.61 24.01 -10.47
CA ARG A 29 -4.79 22.66 -11.01
C ARG A 29 -5.20 21.67 -9.92
N GLY A 30 -6.09 20.76 -10.26
CA GLY A 30 -6.48 19.62 -9.43
C GLY A 30 -5.98 18.31 -10.01
N TYR A 31 -5.69 17.35 -9.15
CA TYR A 31 -5.21 16.01 -9.51
C TYR A 31 -6.06 14.98 -8.78
N VAL A 32 -6.60 13.98 -9.49
CA VAL A 32 -7.44 12.95 -8.87
C VAL A 32 -7.21 11.58 -9.50
N GLY A 33 -7.26 10.55 -8.67
CA GLY A 33 -7.14 9.15 -9.10
C GLY A 33 -8.43 8.65 -9.75
N VAL A 34 -8.29 7.94 -10.86
CA VAL A 34 -9.36 7.34 -11.63
C VAL A 34 -9.27 5.82 -11.58
N SER A 35 -10.43 5.17 -11.38
CA SER A 35 -10.55 3.72 -11.21
C SER A 35 -10.26 2.96 -12.51
N ASN A 36 -10.28 1.63 -12.37
CA ASN A 36 -10.21 0.66 -13.44
C ASN A 36 -11.42 0.70 -14.40
N PRO A 37 -11.29 0.18 -15.64
CA PRO A 37 -12.40 0.04 -16.56
C PRO A 37 -13.43 -0.99 -16.07
N HIS A 38 -14.67 -0.88 -16.55
CA HIS A 38 -15.68 -1.93 -16.40
C HIS A 38 -15.50 -3.03 -17.44
N ASN A 39 -15.02 -2.66 -18.64
CA ASN A 39 -14.71 -3.60 -19.71
C ASN A 39 -13.19 -3.71 -19.88
N PRO A 40 -12.54 -4.76 -19.37
CA PRO A 40 -11.08 -4.91 -19.45
C PRO A 40 -10.55 -5.03 -20.90
N GLU A 41 -11.42 -5.37 -21.87
CA GLU A 41 -11.07 -5.42 -23.30
C GLU A 41 -10.80 -4.03 -23.92
N SER A 42 -11.21 -2.94 -23.25
CA SER A 42 -11.16 -1.59 -23.83
C SER A 42 -10.92 -0.50 -22.78
N GLU A 43 -9.71 -0.50 -22.20
CA GLU A 43 -9.32 0.49 -21.20
C GLU A 43 -9.10 1.89 -21.81
N HIS A 44 -9.86 2.89 -21.37
CA HIS A 44 -9.67 4.28 -21.81
C HIS A 44 -8.37 4.88 -21.25
N PRO A 45 -7.70 5.82 -21.95
CA PRO A 45 -6.45 6.45 -21.47
C PRO A 45 -6.52 7.16 -20.11
N ASN A 46 -7.72 7.46 -19.62
CA ASN A 46 -7.98 8.09 -18.32
C ASN A 46 -8.33 7.09 -17.21
N CYS A 47 -8.47 5.80 -17.50
CA CYS A 47 -8.66 4.79 -16.45
C CYS A 47 -7.32 4.45 -15.81
N ASN A 48 -7.32 3.94 -14.58
CA ASN A 48 -6.09 3.60 -13.84
C ASN A 48 -5.01 4.69 -13.96
N SER A 49 -5.43 5.95 -13.86
CA SER A 49 -4.56 7.10 -14.05
C SER A 49 -4.85 8.16 -13.01
N VAL A 50 -3.91 9.09 -12.85
CA VAL A 50 -4.21 10.39 -12.24
C VAL A 50 -4.56 11.34 -13.36
N ILE A 51 -5.67 12.05 -13.26
CA ILE A 51 -6.02 13.12 -14.22
C ILE A 51 -5.72 14.49 -13.61
N GLU A 52 -5.23 15.41 -14.45
CA GLU A 52 -5.15 16.83 -14.13
C GLU A 52 -6.40 17.55 -14.65
N PHE A 53 -6.96 18.46 -13.87
CA PHE A 53 -8.11 19.25 -14.26
C PHE A 53 -8.03 20.72 -13.78
N GLY A 54 -8.66 21.63 -14.52
CA GLY A 54 -8.74 23.04 -14.12
C GLY A 54 -9.71 23.25 -12.95
N VAL A 55 -9.28 23.99 -11.92
CA VAL A 55 -10.13 24.30 -10.74
C VAL A 55 -10.50 25.78 -10.60
N ASP A 56 -9.95 26.64 -11.45
CA ASP A 56 -10.33 28.05 -11.50
C ASP A 56 -11.67 28.22 -12.21
N ARG A 57 -12.73 28.57 -11.46
CA ARG A 57 -14.09 28.78 -12.00
C ARG A 57 -14.19 29.89 -13.03
N SER A 58 -13.23 30.82 -13.07
CA SER A 58 -13.20 31.92 -14.03
C SER A 58 -12.48 31.57 -15.33
N ALA A 59 -11.70 30.48 -15.34
CA ALA A 59 -10.94 30.06 -16.50
C ALA A 59 -11.80 29.20 -17.46
N PRO A 60 -11.55 29.28 -18.78
CA PRO A 60 -12.30 28.49 -19.76
C PRO A 60 -12.07 26.98 -19.64
N ASP A 61 -11.01 26.56 -18.94
CA ASP A 61 -10.66 25.17 -18.70
C ASP A 61 -11.18 24.62 -17.35
N PHE A 62 -12.09 25.34 -16.69
CA PHE A 62 -12.72 24.86 -15.47
C PHE A 62 -13.41 23.50 -15.67
N GLY A 63 -13.00 22.50 -14.87
CA GLY A 63 -13.58 21.16 -14.89
C GLY A 63 -13.30 20.36 -16.16
N THR A 64 -12.36 20.80 -17.01
CA THR A 64 -11.87 20.02 -18.15
C THR A 64 -10.70 19.14 -17.71
N ILE A 65 -10.57 17.97 -18.34
CA ILE A 65 -9.40 17.10 -18.17
C ILE A 65 -8.31 17.63 -19.08
N LEU A 66 -7.17 18.00 -18.49
CA LEU A 66 -6.05 18.60 -19.18
C LEU A 66 -4.99 17.56 -19.55
N ARG A 67 -4.69 16.64 -18.63
CA ARG A 67 -3.67 15.60 -18.78
C ARG A 67 -4.06 14.33 -18.01
N SER A 68 -3.42 13.22 -18.38
CA SER A 68 -3.57 11.91 -17.73
C SER A 68 -2.18 11.30 -17.50
N PHE A 69 -1.91 10.91 -16.25
CA PHE A 69 -0.69 10.23 -15.82
C PHE A 69 -1.01 8.75 -15.62
N LYS A 70 -0.72 7.94 -16.64
CA LYS A 70 -1.12 6.53 -16.68
C LYS A 70 -0.37 5.70 -15.63
N GLY A 71 -1.11 5.03 -14.75
CA GLY A 71 -0.62 4.08 -13.77
C GLY A 71 -0.34 2.70 -14.38
N THR A 72 -0.56 1.66 -13.58
CA THR A 72 -0.55 0.27 -14.06
C THR A 72 -1.91 -0.01 -14.73
N PRO A 73 -1.96 -0.55 -15.96
CA PRO A 73 -3.21 -1.06 -16.54
C PRO A 73 -3.84 -2.13 -15.65
N ASP A 74 -5.07 -2.55 -15.94
CA ASP A 74 -5.85 -3.46 -15.07
C ASP A 74 -5.37 -4.94 -15.06
N ASP A 75 -4.10 -5.16 -15.38
CA ASP A 75 -3.44 -6.46 -15.38
C ASP A 75 -1.96 -6.35 -14.95
N TYR A 76 -1.36 -7.49 -14.63
CA TYR A 76 0.06 -7.64 -14.34
C TYR A 76 0.87 -8.26 -15.49
N ILE A 77 0.21 -8.51 -16.62
CA ILE A 77 0.80 -9.22 -17.75
C ILE A 77 1.75 -8.23 -18.45
N ARG A 78 3.06 -8.51 -18.43
CA ARG A 78 4.07 -7.62 -19.04
C ARG A 78 4.34 -7.99 -20.51
N GLY A 79 4.70 -6.98 -21.30
CA GLY A 79 5.38 -7.16 -22.59
C GLY A 79 4.46 -7.64 -23.71
N ASP A 80 4.93 -8.63 -24.47
CA ASP A 80 4.31 -9.17 -25.69
C ASP A 80 2.93 -9.81 -25.48
N PHE A 81 2.42 -9.85 -24.25
CA PHE A 81 1.08 -10.35 -23.98
C PHE A 81 0.03 -9.25 -23.79
N GLN A 82 0.45 -8.00 -23.54
CA GLN A 82 -0.47 -6.83 -23.54
C GLN A 82 -1.00 -6.50 -24.93
N GLN A 83 -0.32 -6.96 -25.99
CA GLN A 83 -0.72 -6.78 -27.39
C GLN A 83 -1.74 -7.83 -27.86
N TYR A 84 -1.94 -8.93 -27.12
CA TYR A 84 -2.98 -9.89 -27.47
C TYR A 84 -4.32 -9.39 -26.93
N PRO A 85 -5.38 -9.36 -27.76
CA PRO A 85 -6.68 -8.91 -27.29
C PRO A 85 -7.14 -9.82 -26.16
N CYS A 86 -7.62 -9.24 -25.06
CA CYS A 86 -8.39 -10.05 -24.14
C CYS A 86 -9.59 -10.64 -24.90
N LEU A 87 -9.83 -11.94 -24.70
CA LEU A 87 -10.99 -12.64 -25.21
C LEU A 87 -11.93 -12.99 -24.04
N ARG A 88 -13.08 -12.32 -23.97
CA ARG A 88 -14.18 -12.75 -23.10
C ARG A 88 -14.69 -14.13 -23.51
N LEU A 89 -14.85 -15.02 -22.54
CA LEU A 89 -15.46 -16.33 -22.78
C LEU A 89 -16.97 -16.15 -23.07
N ALA A 90 -17.42 -16.63 -24.24
CA ALA A 90 -18.76 -16.35 -24.79
C ALA A 90 -19.94 -16.77 -23.88
N PHE A 91 -19.72 -17.68 -22.93
CA PHE A 91 -20.74 -18.21 -22.02
C PHE A 91 -20.95 -17.36 -20.75
N VAL A 92 -20.18 -16.29 -20.54
CA VAL A 92 -20.36 -15.37 -19.42
C VAL A 92 -21.48 -14.36 -19.74
N PRO A 93 -22.61 -14.28 -19.01
CA PRO A 93 -23.70 -13.33 -19.31
C PRO A 93 -23.28 -11.85 -19.09
N ARG A 94 -23.83 -10.90 -19.85
CA ARG A 94 -23.78 -9.47 -19.48
C ARG A 94 -24.94 -9.17 -18.51
N PRO A 95 -24.86 -8.19 -17.58
CA PRO A 95 -23.75 -7.30 -17.25
C PRO A 95 -23.19 -7.66 -15.87
N THR A 96 -22.32 -8.66 -15.78
CA THR A 96 -21.66 -8.99 -14.50
C THR A 96 -20.50 -8.04 -14.24
N PRO A 97 -20.25 -7.65 -12.98
CA PRO A 97 -19.13 -6.78 -12.62
C PRO A 97 -17.81 -7.45 -13.02
N SER A 98 -16.87 -6.62 -13.47
CA SER A 98 -15.50 -6.90 -13.95
C SER A 98 -14.60 -7.73 -13.00
N GLN A 99 -15.12 -8.21 -11.88
CA GLN A 99 -14.37 -8.93 -10.85
C GLN A 99 -14.21 -10.44 -11.14
N GLU A 100 -14.39 -10.85 -12.40
CA GLU A 100 -14.24 -12.25 -12.78
C GLU A 100 -12.76 -12.64 -12.78
N VAL A 101 -12.35 -13.26 -11.68
CA VAL A 101 -11.09 -14.01 -11.60
C VAL A 101 -11.02 -14.97 -12.80
N GLY A 102 -10.15 -14.67 -13.76
CA GLY A 102 -9.80 -15.59 -14.85
C GLY A 102 -10.31 -15.24 -16.25
N THR A 103 -11.06 -14.15 -16.47
CA THR A 103 -11.26 -13.59 -17.82
C THR A 103 -10.51 -12.26 -17.91
N CYS A 104 -9.70 -12.06 -18.95
CA CYS A 104 -8.81 -10.89 -19.13
C CYS A 104 -7.73 -10.61 -18.09
N THR A 105 -7.59 -11.43 -17.05
CA THR A 105 -6.73 -11.10 -15.89
C THR A 105 -7.03 -9.72 -15.30
N ASP A 106 -8.31 -9.30 -15.32
CA ASP A 106 -8.78 -8.10 -14.63
C ASP A 106 -8.52 -8.28 -13.12
N MET A 107 -7.68 -7.42 -12.57
CA MET A 107 -7.24 -7.51 -11.18
C MET A 107 -7.77 -6.38 -10.30
N ASP A 108 -8.68 -5.53 -10.80
CA ASP A 108 -9.24 -4.38 -10.08
C ASP A 108 -8.10 -3.51 -9.48
N LEU A 109 -7.20 -3.08 -10.36
CA LEU A 109 -6.01 -2.30 -10.05
C LEU A 109 -6.31 -0.80 -9.99
N ALA A 110 -7.50 -0.39 -9.56
CA ALA A 110 -7.91 1.01 -9.50
C ALA A 110 -6.90 1.93 -8.77
N ILE A 111 -6.79 3.17 -9.26
CA ILE A 111 -6.21 4.27 -8.47
C ILE A 111 -7.32 4.89 -7.63
N GLY A 112 -7.48 4.35 -6.41
CA GLY A 112 -8.44 4.82 -5.40
C GLY A 112 -7.84 5.69 -4.30
N ALA A 113 -6.51 5.71 -4.16
CA ALA A 113 -5.85 6.55 -3.16
C ALA A 113 -5.82 8.02 -3.63
N PRO A 114 -6.00 8.99 -2.72
CA PRO A 114 -5.78 10.40 -3.02
C PRO A 114 -4.32 10.67 -3.43
N PRO A 115 -4.07 11.52 -4.45
CA PRO A 115 -2.70 11.89 -4.83
C PRO A 115 -1.98 12.74 -3.76
N ASN A 116 -0.66 12.66 -3.70
CA ASN A 116 0.21 13.61 -3.03
C ASN A 116 0.82 14.58 -4.05
N LEU A 117 0.88 15.87 -3.70
CA LEU A 117 1.74 16.83 -4.39
C LEU A 117 3.09 16.88 -3.69
N ILE A 118 4.15 16.60 -4.45
CA ILE A 118 5.51 16.43 -3.94
C ILE A 118 6.44 17.44 -4.63
N ARG A 119 7.47 17.89 -3.90
CA ARG A 119 8.57 18.66 -4.48
C ARG A 119 9.81 17.77 -4.54
N SER A 120 10.38 17.64 -5.73
CA SER A 120 11.68 16.99 -5.94
C SER A 120 12.80 17.81 -5.29
N ALA A 121 14.01 17.25 -5.26
CA ALA A 121 15.19 17.90 -4.68
C ALA A 121 15.56 19.21 -5.42
N ASP A 122 15.31 19.28 -6.72
CA ASP A 122 15.50 20.46 -7.57
C ASP A 122 14.29 21.43 -7.59
N GLY A 123 13.25 21.16 -6.80
CA GLY A 123 12.09 22.05 -6.63
C GLY A 123 10.95 21.88 -7.63
N ARG A 124 11.09 20.98 -8.63
CA ARG A 124 10.02 20.64 -9.57
C ARG A 124 8.81 20.03 -8.85
N LYS A 125 7.62 20.26 -9.44
CA LYS A 125 6.35 19.74 -8.94
C LYS A 125 6.14 18.32 -9.44
N MET A 126 5.79 17.44 -8.52
CA MET A 126 5.53 16.04 -8.78
C MET A 126 4.14 15.67 -8.29
N VAL A 127 3.49 14.73 -8.96
CA VAL A 127 2.25 14.08 -8.49
C VAL A 127 2.55 12.62 -8.20
N GLY A 128 2.23 12.20 -6.99
CA GLY A 128 2.44 10.83 -6.51
C GLY A 128 1.13 10.18 -6.12
N VAL A 129 0.97 8.87 -6.33
CA VAL A 129 -0.24 8.15 -5.91
C VAL A 129 0.03 6.67 -5.66
N GLY A 130 -0.66 6.12 -4.66
CA GLY A 130 -0.77 4.67 -4.46
C GLY A 130 -1.87 4.07 -5.34
N GLN A 131 -1.63 2.86 -5.84
CA GLN A 131 -2.59 2.11 -6.65
C GLN A 131 -2.91 0.75 -6.01
N LYS A 132 -4.09 0.19 -6.27
CA LYS A 132 -4.44 -1.19 -5.87
C LYS A 132 -3.52 -2.25 -6.44
N SER A 133 -2.74 -1.93 -7.47
CA SER A 133 -1.61 -2.74 -7.91
C SER A 133 -0.58 -2.94 -6.79
N GLY A 134 -0.50 -2.08 -5.80
CA GLY A 134 0.61 -2.08 -4.85
C GLY A 134 1.77 -1.19 -5.30
N HIS A 135 1.69 -0.63 -6.51
CA HIS A 135 2.64 0.38 -6.92
C HIS A 135 2.30 1.73 -6.32
N TYR A 136 3.33 2.41 -5.82
CA TYR A 136 3.31 3.86 -5.74
C TYR A 136 4.00 4.43 -6.97
N HIS A 137 3.35 5.40 -7.60
CA HIS A 137 3.85 6.05 -8.81
C HIS A 137 4.21 7.50 -8.51
N LEU A 138 5.22 8.02 -9.20
CA LEU A 138 5.57 9.44 -9.18
C LEU A 138 5.86 9.95 -10.59
N TRP A 139 5.23 11.07 -10.95
CA TRP A 139 5.44 11.77 -12.22
C TRP A 139 5.81 13.22 -12.00
N ASP A 140 6.60 13.75 -12.92
CA ASP A 140 6.79 15.20 -13.08
C ASP A 140 5.51 15.80 -13.67
N ILE A 141 4.98 16.83 -12.99
CA ILE A 141 3.74 17.48 -13.38
C ILE A 141 3.92 18.30 -14.66
N GLU A 142 5.09 18.86 -14.91
CA GLU A 142 5.32 19.70 -16.09
C GLU A 142 5.53 18.84 -17.33
N THR A 143 6.43 17.85 -17.26
CA THR A 143 6.79 17.03 -18.42
C THR A 143 5.84 15.84 -18.63
N GLY A 144 5.15 15.39 -17.59
CA GLY A 144 4.37 14.13 -17.63
C GLY A 144 5.22 12.87 -17.47
N GLU A 145 6.55 13.00 -17.37
CA GLU A 145 7.44 11.87 -17.31
C GLU A 145 7.40 11.17 -15.95
N ARG A 146 7.27 9.84 -15.99
CA ARG A 146 7.37 9.01 -14.78
C ARG A 146 8.79 9.06 -14.25
N GLN A 147 8.96 9.59 -13.04
CA GLN A 147 10.26 9.63 -12.37
C GLN A 147 10.62 8.26 -11.83
N TRP A 148 9.68 7.61 -11.15
CA TRP A 148 9.81 6.23 -10.69
C TRP A 148 8.44 5.60 -10.43
N ARG A 149 8.45 4.27 -10.32
CA ARG A 149 7.37 3.50 -9.70
C ARG A 149 8.00 2.40 -8.86
N SER A 150 7.40 2.12 -7.71
CA SER A 150 7.90 1.09 -6.80
C SER A 150 6.76 0.22 -6.30
N LEU A 151 6.98 -1.09 -6.28
CA LEU A 151 6.07 -2.04 -5.66
C LEU A 151 6.23 -1.95 -4.14
N LEU A 152 5.36 -1.17 -3.49
CA LEU A 152 5.41 -0.90 -2.04
C LEU A 152 4.27 -1.56 -1.27
N GLY A 153 3.19 -1.94 -1.96
CA GLY A 153 2.14 -2.81 -1.47
C GLY A 153 2.12 -4.13 -2.23
N ILE A 154 1.34 -5.10 -1.73
CA ILE A 154 1.16 -6.37 -2.42
C ILE A 154 -0.05 -6.30 -3.34
N PRO A 155 0.07 -6.66 -4.63
CA PRO A 155 -1.07 -6.79 -5.50
C PRO A 155 -1.95 -7.94 -5.02
N THR A 156 -3.23 -7.65 -4.78
CA THR A 156 -4.23 -8.67 -4.50
C THR A 156 -5.53 -8.29 -5.19
N ILE A 157 -6.47 -9.23 -5.28
CA ILE A 157 -7.83 -8.96 -5.79
C ILE A 157 -8.60 -7.93 -4.94
N ILE A 158 -8.15 -7.66 -3.71
CA ILE A 158 -8.70 -6.60 -2.85
C ILE A 158 -7.73 -5.41 -2.73
N GLY A 159 -6.78 -5.32 -3.66
CA GLY A 159 -5.80 -4.24 -3.78
C GLY A 159 -4.60 -4.34 -2.82
N GLY A 160 -3.56 -3.60 -3.15
CA GLY A 160 -2.38 -3.33 -2.33
C GLY A 160 -2.51 -1.98 -1.64
N ILE A 161 -2.27 -0.88 -2.36
CA ILE A 161 -2.36 0.46 -1.80
C ILE A 161 -3.74 1.04 -2.14
N VAL A 162 -4.68 0.87 -1.20
CA VAL A 162 -6.06 1.38 -1.33
C VAL A 162 -6.21 2.71 -0.58
N GLY A 163 -5.70 2.77 0.65
CA GLY A 163 -5.85 3.94 1.51
C GLY A 163 -4.91 5.08 1.12
N GLY A 164 -5.25 6.29 1.55
CA GLY A 164 -4.44 7.48 1.30
C GLY A 164 -3.06 7.41 1.94
N THR A 165 -2.08 7.95 1.22
CA THR A 165 -0.69 8.03 1.65
C THR A 165 -0.37 9.40 2.25
N ALA A 166 0.43 9.41 3.31
CA ALA A 166 0.96 10.61 3.92
C ALA A 166 2.32 10.99 3.31
N TYR A 167 2.65 12.28 3.34
CA TYR A 167 3.94 12.81 2.90
C TYR A 167 4.39 13.90 3.88
N ASP A 168 5.60 13.78 4.42
CA ASP A 168 6.15 14.72 5.41
C ASP A 168 7.17 15.73 4.85
N GLY A 169 7.36 15.74 3.52
CA GLY A 169 8.40 16.53 2.86
C GLY A 169 9.65 15.74 2.47
N GLN A 170 9.87 14.56 3.05
CA GLN A 170 11.04 13.71 2.83
C GLN A 170 10.66 12.28 2.44
N LYS A 171 9.66 11.70 3.11
CA LYS A 171 9.21 10.32 2.90
C LYS A 171 7.72 10.27 2.62
N ILE A 172 7.35 9.21 1.91
CA ILE A 172 5.97 8.84 1.63
C ILE A 172 5.64 7.66 2.54
N TYR A 173 4.51 7.72 3.24
CA TYR A 173 4.02 6.65 4.09
C TYR A 173 2.67 6.17 3.59
N GLY A 174 2.45 4.85 3.57
CA GLY A 174 1.20 4.34 3.04
C GLY A 174 0.83 2.96 3.53
N PRO A 175 -0.46 2.59 3.41
CA PRO A 175 -0.93 1.26 3.78
C PRO A 175 -0.70 0.25 2.66
N SER A 176 -0.65 -1.02 3.03
CA SER A 176 -0.88 -2.16 2.14
C SER A 176 -1.94 -3.08 2.73
N THR A 177 -2.84 -3.57 1.89
CA THR A 177 -4.03 -4.31 2.34
C THR A 177 -3.68 -5.67 2.92
N VAL A 178 -2.97 -6.55 2.20
CA VAL A 178 -2.70 -7.93 2.64
C VAL A 178 -1.23 -8.30 2.39
N PRO A 179 -0.44 -8.65 3.43
CA PRO A 179 -0.79 -8.49 4.83
C PRO A 179 -0.97 -7.00 5.15
N GLY A 180 -1.68 -6.70 6.23
CA GLY A 180 -1.88 -5.33 6.70
C GLY A 180 -0.58 -4.74 7.23
N PHE A 181 0.05 -3.88 6.43
CA PHE A 181 1.25 -3.16 6.84
C PHE A 181 1.20 -1.68 6.47
N VAL A 182 2.07 -0.90 7.10
CA VAL A 182 2.44 0.45 6.67
C VAL A 182 3.86 0.42 6.13
N PHE A 183 4.09 1.10 5.01
CA PHE A 183 5.43 1.29 4.44
C PHE A 183 5.88 2.74 4.62
N ALA A 184 7.20 2.95 4.59
CA ALA A 184 7.81 4.23 4.26
C ALA A 184 8.67 4.09 3.00
N ALA A 185 8.66 5.09 2.15
CA ALA A 185 9.50 5.17 0.97
C ALA A 185 10.19 6.52 0.84
N ASP A 186 11.41 6.50 0.32
CA ASP A 186 12.16 7.70 -0.03
C ASP A 186 11.50 8.41 -1.21
N LYS A 187 11.25 9.73 -1.09
CA LYS A 187 10.54 10.49 -2.14
C LYS A 187 11.29 10.58 -3.47
N GLY A 188 12.63 10.54 -3.44
CA GLY A 188 13.45 10.78 -4.63
C GLY A 188 13.64 9.52 -5.46
N THR A 189 13.77 8.38 -4.78
CA THR A 189 14.12 7.09 -5.39
C THR A 189 12.97 6.08 -5.37
N GLY A 190 11.94 6.31 -4.56
CA GLY A 190 10.85 5.34 -4.35
C GLY A 190 11.29 4.09 -3.58
N ARG A 191 12.49 4.07 -2.99
CA ARG A 191 13.01 2.91 -2.27
C ARG A 191 12.29 2.76 -0.93
N ALA A 192 11.84 1.55 -0.62
CA ALA A 192 11.31 1.22 0.72
C ALA A 192 12.38 1.47 1.79
N MET A 193 12.03 2.24 2.81
CA MET A 193 12.89 2.58 3.94
C MET A 193 12.64 1.71 5.15
N TRP A 194 11.38 1.36 5.39
CA TRP A 194 10.94 0.39 6.40
C TRP A 194 9.52 -0.08 6.06
N MET A 195 9.11 -1.21 6.63
CA MET A 195 7.74 -1.71 6.61
C MET A 195 7.38 -2.22 8.02
N GLY A 196 6.18 -1.92 8.48
CA GLY A 196 5.67 -2.35 9.78
C GLY A 196 4.32 -3.04 9.61
N GLN A 197 4.24 -4.32 9.98
CA GLN A 197 2.97 -5.05 9.98
C GLN A 197 2.14 -4.65 11.22
N HIS A 198 0.84 -4.38 11.04
CA HIS A 198 -0.11 -4.12 12.15
C HIS A 198 -1.30 -5.05 12.19
N SER A 199 -1.59 -5.77 11.10
CA SER A 199 -2.80 -6.58 11.00
C SER A 199 -2.67 -7.61 9.88
N VAL A 200 -3.64 -8.52 9.81
CA VAL A 200 -3.79 -9.44 8.68
C VAL A 200 -4.30 -8.70 7.44
N VAL A 201 -5.27 -7.78 7.64
CA VAL A 201 -5.87 -6.95 6.58
C VAL A 201 -5.82 -5.48 7.01
N SER A 202 -5.46 -4.58 6.09
CA SER A 202 -5.47 -3.11 6.21
C SER A 202 -6.10 -2.45 4.97
N TYR A 203 -7.40 -2.72 4.74
CA TYR A 203 -8.12 -2.22 3.58
C TYR A 203 -8.56 -0.77 3.73
N GLY A 204 -7.91 0.12 2.99
CA GLY A 204 -8.36 1.51 2.82
C GLY A 204 -8.03 2.45 3.97
N ASN A 205 -7.49 1.97 5.10
CA ASN A 205 -7.09 2.84 6.21
C ASN A 205 -6.00 3.83 5.74
N PRO A 206 -6.28 5.14 5.71
CA PRO A 206 -5.29 6.11 5.28
C PRO A 206 -4.23 6.30 6.37
N THR A 207 -3.02 6.62 5.93
CA THR A 207 -1.91 6.95 6.82
C THR A 207 -1.87 8.46 7.07
N SER A 208 -1.49 8.86 8.28
CA SER A 208 -1.19 10.25 8.64
C SER A 208 0.17 10.36 9.30
N THR A 209 0.79 11.53 9.25
CA THR A 209 2.09 11.76 9.90
C THR A 209 2.15 13.13 10.56
N ALA A 210 2.77 13.21 11.73
CA ALA A 210 3.09 14.46 12.42
C ALA A 210 4.22 14.23 13.42
N ASN A 211 5.11 15.21 13.57
CA ASN A 211 6.20 15.22 14.57
C ASN A 211 7.06 13.94 14.56
N GLY A 212 7.37 13.41 13.36
CA GLY A 212 8.17 12.20 13.23
C GLY A 212 7.45 10.92 13.64
N VAL A 213 6.12 10.92 13.72
CA VAL A 213 5.31 9.73 14.02
C VAL A 213 4.27 9.51 12.91
N VAL A 214 4.17 8.27 12.46
CA VAL A 214 3.23 7.81 11.44
C VAL A 214 2.08 7.07 12.11
N TYR A 215 0.84 7.45 11.82
CA TYR A 215 -0.37 6.92 12.44
C TYR A 215 -1.27 6.26 11.41
N THR A 216 -1.90 5.17 11.82
CA THR A 216 -2.92 4.48 11.03
C THR A 216 -3.84 3.67 11.93
N THR A 217 -5.09 3.51 11.52
CA THR A 217 -6.01 2.58 12.18
C THR A 217 -6.01 1.23 11.44
N THR A 218 -6.51 0.18 12.10
CA THR A 218 -6.73 -1.13 11.46
C THR A 218 -8.20 -1.53 11.52
N GLN A 219 -8.60 -2.47 10.67
CA GLN A 219 -9.94 -3.07 10.67
C GLN A 219 -10.30 -3.64 12.05
N GLY A 220 -9.32 -4.19 12.76
CA GLY A 220 -9.46 -4.70 14.13
C GLY A 220 -9.64 -3.63 15.21
N ASN A 221 -9.90 -2.38 14.83
CA ASN A 221 -10.07 -1.23 15.70
C ASN A 221 -8.86 -1.00 16.64
N TYR A 222 -7.67 -0.93 16.07
CA TYR A 222 -6.49 -0.43 16.77
C TYR A 222 -6.02 0.88 16.15
N LEU A 223 -5.57 1.82 16.98
CA LEU A 223 -4.68 2.90 16.56
C LEU A 223 -3.24 2.43 16.69
N ASN A 224 -2.52 2.41 15.57
CA ASN A 224 -1.10 2.08 15.53
C ASN A 224 -0.30 3.35 15.25
N ALA A 225 0.87 3.48 15.87
CA ALA A 225 1.80 4.54 15.57
C ALA A 225 3.24 4.02 15.47
N TYR A 226 4.00 4.62 14.56
CA TYR A 226 5.36 4.21 14.21
C TYR A 226 6.30 5.41 14.24
N ASP A 227 7.51 5.21 14.73
CA ASP A 227 8.59 6.18 14.53
C ASP A 227 8.89 6.32 13.03
N ALA A 228 8.79 7.54 12.50
CA ALA A 228 8.88 7.81 11.07
C ALA A 228 10.29 7.54 10.49
N ALA A 229 11.32 7.62 11.34
CA ALA A 229 12.69 7.40 10.91
C ALA A 229 12.97 5.89 10.73
N THR A 230 12.54 5.08 11.70
CA THR A 230 12.95 3.68 11.87
C THR A 230 11.88 2.66 11.51
N GLY A 231 10.61 3.05 11.56
CA GLY A 231 9.48 2.12 11.43
C GLY A 231 9.21 1.30 12.68
N GLN A 232 9.88 1.60 13.81
CA GLN A 232 9.56 0.96 15.09
C GLN A 232 8.14 1.30 15.51
N GLN A 233 7.33 0.30 15.84
CA GLN A 233 6.01 0.54 16.41
C GLN A 233 6.14 1.12 17.82
N VAL A 234 5.71 2.36 18.01
CA VAL A 234 5.76 3.09 19.29
C VAL A 234 4.40 3.13 20.00
N LEU A 235 3.32 2.75 19.31
CA LEU A 235 1.98 2.62 19.88
C LEU A 235 1.19 1.51 19.20
N LYS A 236 0.48 0.71 20.00
CA LYS A 236 -0.67 -0.11 19.62
C LYS A 236 -1.75 0.10 20.67
N ARG A 237 -2.79 0.89 20.36
CA ARG A 237 -3.86 1.21 21.30
C ARG A 237 -5.19 0.63 20.82
N PRO A 238 -5.91 -0.17 21.64
CA PRO A 238 -7.24 -0.63 21.29
C PRO A 238 -8.23 0.54 21.23
N LEU A 239 -9.11 0.52 20.24
CA LEU A 239 -10.26 1.41 20.10
C LEU A 239 -11.53 0.53 20.25
N PRO A 240 -12.17 0.48 21.43
CA PRO A 240 -13.21 -0.51 21.72
C PRO A 240 -14.41 -0.48 20.74
N PRO A 241 -14.92 -1.63 20.26
CA PRO A 241 -14.45 -2.98 20.55
C PRO A 241 -13.28 -3.39 19.64
N ALA A 242 -12.08 -3.55 20.20
CA ALA A 242 -10.90 -3.98 19.46
C ALA A 242 -10.84 -5.51 19.33
N THR A 243 -10.29 -6.00 18.22
CA THR A 243 -10.10 -7.44 17.96
C THR A 243 -8.90 -7.66 17.05
N ASP A 244 -8.09 -8.67 17.35
CA ASP A 244 -7.00 -9.10 16.46
C ASP A 244 -7.47 -10.07 15.36
N ALA A 245 -8.77 -10.41 15.32
CA ALA A 245 -9.35 -11.22 14.26
C ALA A 245 -9.44 -10.46 12.92
N ALA A 246 -9.34 -11.19 11.81
CA ALA A 246 -9.62 -10.62 10.49
C ALA A 246 -11.13 -10.33 10.35
N VAL A 247 -11.53 -9.08 10.54
CA VAL A 247 -12.94 -8.65 10.44
C VAL A 247 -13.35 -8.24 9.01
N GLY A 248 -12.52 -8.52 8.01
CA GLY A 248 -12.77 -8.20 6.60
C GLY A 248 -13.09 -6.72 6.38
N PHE A 249 -13.96 -6.43 5.40
CA PHE A 249 -14.43 -5.07 5.09
C PHE A 249 -15.36 -4.46 6.16
N GLN A 250 -15.76 -5.24 7.16
CA GLN A 250 -16.71 -4.83 8.20
C GLN A 250 -16.05 -4.06 9.36
N GLY A 251 -14.71 -4.02 9.41
CA GLY A 251 -13.94 -3.28 10.41
C GLY A 251 -13.75 -1.79 10.11
N THR A 252 -13.02 -1.09 10.99
CA THR A 252 -12.69 0.32 10.80
C THR A 252 -11.92 0.56 9.50
N VAL A 253 -12.43 1.45 8.66
CA VAL A 253 -11.75 1.97 7.44
C VAL A 253 -11.44 3.46 7.55
N GLY A 254 -11.92 4.10 8.61
CA GLY A 254 -11.64 5.50 8.92
C GLY A 254 -10.15 5.80 9.05
N GLY A 255 -9.80 7.08 9.01
CA GLY A 255 -8.43 7.56 9.13
C GLY A 255 -8.11 8.18 10.48
N VAL A 256 -6.89 8.72 10.54
CA VAL A 256 -6.42 9.53 11.66
C VAL A 256 -6.33 10.98 11.19
N ALA A 257 -6.81 11.93 11.99
CA ALA A 257 -6.53 13.35 11.82
C ALA A 257 -5.73 13.87 13.01
N ILE A 258 -4.79 14.78 12.78
CA ILE A 258 -3.90 15.30 13.82
C ILE A 258 -4.00 16.82 13.82
N ALA A 259 -4.44 17.37 14.95
CA ALA A 259 -4.58 18.81 15.09
C ALA A 259 -4.47 19.19 16.57
N ARG A 260 -3.91 20.38 16.85
CA ARG A 260 -3.89 20.98 18.20
C ARG A 260 -3.35 20.01 19.28
N ASN A 261 -2.25 19.33 18.97
CA ASN A 261 -1.61 18.33 19.83
C ASN A 261 -2.53 17.15 20.20
N THR A 262 -3.49 16.81 19.33
CA THR A 262 -4.46 15.74 19.55
C THR A 262 -4.58 14.88 18.30
N VAL A 263 -4.56 13.56 18.52
CA VAL A 263 -4.80 12.53 17.51
C VAL A 263 -6.27 12.16 17.56
N TYR A 264 -6.98 12.34 16.46
CA TYR A 264 -8.39 11.98 16.29
C TYR A 264 -8.45 10.72 15.42
N ALA A 265 -8.70 9.57 16.04
CA ALA A 265 -8.82 8.29 15.34
C ALA A 265 -10.29 8.00 15.07
N ALA A 266 -10.66 7.81 13.81
CA ALA A 266 -11.98 7.35 13.45
C ALA A 266 -12.13 5.85 13.70
N VAL A 267 -13.27 5.45 14.27
CA VAL A 267 -13.68 4.06 14.44
C VAL A 267 -14.99 3.88 13.69
N GLY A 268 -15.05 2.86 12.85
CA GLY A 268 -16.24 2.59 12.06
C GLY A 268 -16.01 2.50 10.56
N ASN A 269 -17.08 2.08 9.90
CA ASN A 269 -17.34 2.21 8.48
C ASN A 269 -18.86 2.39 8.30
N GLN A 270 -19.36 2.48 7.07
CA GLN A 270 -20.79 2.62 6.80
C GLN A 270 -21.63 1.37 7.11
N SER A 271 -21.00 0.22 7.35
CA SER A 271 -21.64 -1.05 7.67
C SER A 271 -21.77 -1.29 9.17
N MET A 272 -21.12 -0.49 10.02
CA MET A 272 -21.27 -0.57 11.48
C MET A 272 -22.50 0.21 11.96
N PRO A 273 -23.20 -0.27 13.01
CA PRO A 273 -24.37 0.42 13.57
C PRO A 273 -24.03 1.80 14.13
N GLU A 274 -22.82 1.95 14.69
CA GLU A 274 -22.32 3.16 15.32
C GLU A 274 -20.86 3.38 14.90
N GLY A 275 -20.52 4.61 14.53
CA GLY A 275 -19.14 5.05 14.29
C GLY A 275 -18.84 6.27 15.14
N PHE A 276 -17.62 6.37 15.66
CA PHE A 276 -17.24 7.44 16.57
C PHE A 276 -15.79 7.88 16.35
N ILE A 277 -15.42 9.02 16.93
CA ILE A 277 -14.07 9.55 16.90
C ILE A 277 -13.49 9.47 18.30
N VAL A 278 -12.31 8.87 18.44
CA VAL A 278 -11.53 8.89 19.68
C VAL A 278 -10.49 9.99 19.60
N ALA A 279 -10.54 10.95 20.53
CA ALA A 279 -9.55 12.01 20.63
C ALA A 279 -8.50 11.65 21.71
N LEU A 280 -7.24 11.63 21.33
CA LEU A 280 -6.12 11.25 22.19
C LEU A 280 -5.12 12.42 22.25
N ARG A 281 -5.00 13.02 23.43
CA ARG A 281 -4.03 14.07 23.71
C ARG A 281 -2.98 13.53 24.69
N PRO A 282 -1.68 13.59 24.36
CA PRO A 282 -0.63 13.22 25.31
C PRO A 282 -0.76 14.03 26.61
N GLY A 283 -0.74 13.34 27.76
CA GLY A 283 -0.81 13.96 29.08
C GLY A 283 -2.18 14.48 29.51
N ALA A 284 -3.25 14.22 28.76
CA ALA A 284 -4.60 14.44 29.27
C ALA A 284 -4.96 13.33 30.28
N GLU A 285 -5.39 13.72 31.48
CA GLU A 285 -6.01 12.79 32.44
C GLU A 285 -7.36 12.32 31.87
N ASN A 286 -7.63 11.01 31.97
CA ASN A 286 -8.95 10.47 31.63
C ASN A 286 -9.97 11.04 32.63
N ASP A 287 -11.00 11.73 32.18
CA ASP A 287 -12.05 12.31 33.03
C ASP A 287 -13.07 11.28 33.57
N GLY A 288 -12.66 10.01 33.66
CA GLY A 288 -13.42 8.96 34.34
C GLY A 288 -14.72 8.51 33.66
N THR A 289 -14.96 8.89 32.39
CA THR A 289 -16.23 8.54 31.70
C THR A 289 -16.18 7.29 30.80
N THR A 290 -15.06 6.57 30.75
CA THR A 290 -14.98 5.26 30.10
C THR A 290 -14.39 4.24 31.05
N GLY A 291 -15.20 3.23 31.40
CA GLY A 291 -14.78 2.14 32.27
C GLY A 291 -13.64 1.31 31.69
N ASP A 292 -12.90 0.75 32.63
CA ASP A 292 -11.79 -0.20 32.56
C ASP A 292 -10.45 0.38 32.09
N ASP A 293 -9.62 0.65 33.09
CA ASP A 293 -8.28 1.18 32.99
C ASP A 293 -7.36 0.11 32.40
N GLY A 294 -7.31 0.06 31.07
CA GLY A 294 -6.29 -0.68 30.34
C GLY A 294 -4.90 -0.16 30.73
N GLU A 295 -4.22 -0.99 31.51
CA GLU A 295 -2.87 -0.91 32.03
C GLU A 295 -1.91 0.00 31.23
N GLN A 296 -1.40 1.01 31.93
CA GLN A 296 -0.24 1.78 31.52
C GLN A 296 0.93 0.80 31.31
N PRO A 297 1.65 0.80 30.17
CA PRO A 297 2.81 -0.08 30.03
C PRO A 297 3.96 0.46 30.89
N GLY A 298 3.95 0.06 32.15
CA GLY A 298 5.13 -0.03 32.99
C GLY A 298 5.94 -1.24 32.55
N GLY A 299 7.25 -1.07 32.40
CA GLY A 299 8.15 -2.19 32.18
C GLY A 299 8.11 -3.17 33.35
N GLY A 300 7.69 -4.41 33.05
CA GLY A 300 7.71 -5.54 33.97
C GLY A 300 7.42 -6.80 33.17
N GLY A 301 8.37 -7.72 33.11
CA GLY A 301 8.29 -8.95 32.33
C GLY A 301 7.44 -10.02 33.01
N ASP A 302 6.83 -10.86 32.18
CA ASP A 302 6.46 -12.25 32.47
C ASP A 302 6.43 -13.02 31.13
N ASP A 303 7.58 -13.59 30.77
CA ASP A 303 7.88 -15.01 30.52
C ASP A 303 6.93 -15.90 29.69
N GLY A 304 6.03 -15.31 28.90
CA GLY A 304 5.31 -15.97 27.81
C GLY A 304 5.98 -15.72 26.46
N GLY A 305 7.25 -16.10 26.30
CA GLY A 305 7.98 -16.06 25.03
C GLY A 305 7.83 -14.73 24.27
N GLN A 306 8.53 -13.69 24.73
CA GLN A 306 8.69 -12.47 23.94
C GLN A 306 9.03 -12.85 22.50
N PRO A 307 8.23 -12.45 21.49
CA PRO A 307 8.75 -12.41 20.14
C PRO A 307 9.95 -11.48 20.21
N GLY A 308 11.11 -11.96 19.78
CA GLY A 308 12.22 -11.06 19.45
C GLY A 308 11.72 -9.93 18.53
N PRO A 309 12.53 -8.87 18.31
CA PRO A 309 12.13 -7.73 17.48
C PRO A 309 11.39 -8.22 16.24
N ALA A 310 10.16 -7.73 16.04
CA ALA A 310 9.21 -8.24 15.05
C ALA A 310 9.95 -8.71 13.79
N GLY A 311 9.95 -10.03 13.56
CA GLY A 311 10.74 -10.62 12.48
C GLY A 311 10.43 -9.90 11.17
N ALA A 312 11.47 -9.49 10.44
CA ALA A 312 11.27 -8.90 9.13
C ALA A 312 10.68 -9.97 8.19
N TYR A 313 9.95 -9.53 7.17
CA TYR A 313 9.38 -10.44 6.17
C TYR A 313 9.87 -10.13 4.77
N VAL A 314 10.19 -11.19 4.02
CA VAL A 314 10.04 -11.22 2.57
C VAL A 314 8.63 -11.70 2.28
N LEU A 315 7.92 -11.03 1.38
CA LEU A 315 6.53 -11.34 1.08
C LEU A 315 6.42 -11.85 -0.36
N ALA A 316 5.77 -12.99 -0.58
CA ALA A 316 5.33 -13.40 -1.92
C ALA A 316 3.80 -13.29 -1.97
N GLY A 317 3.28 -12.32 -2.72
CA GLY A 317 1.84 -12.08 -2.82
C GLY A 317 1.10 -12.96 -3.84
N PRO A 318 -0.24 -12.85 -3.93
CA PRO A 318 -0.99 -13.41 -5.06
C PRO A 318 -0.42 -12.95 -6.41
N GLY A 319 -0.11 -13.90 -7.31
CA GLY A 319 0.45 -13.59 -8.63
C GLY A 319 1.93 -13.18 -8.61
N ALA A 320 2.65 -13.49 -7.53
CA ALA A 320 4.04 -13.06 -7.36
C ALA A 320 5.00 -13.71 -8.36
N THR A 321 4.62 -14.83 -8.98
CA THR A 321 5.32 -15.37 -10.17
C THR A 321 5.48 -14.33 -11.29
N SER A 322 4.49 -13.44 -11.45
CA SER A 322 4.49 -12.36 -12.45
C SER A 322 4.94 -11.02 -11.87
N ALA A 323 4.53 -10.71 -10.63
CA ALA A 323 4.79 -9.41 -10.01
C ALA A 323 6.21 -9.29 -9.39
N GLY A 324 6.84 -10.40 -9.02
CA GLY A 324 8.09 -10.41 -8.25
C GLY A 324 7.86 -10.27 -6.74
N PHE A 325 8.95 -10.08 -5.99
CA PHE A 325 8.88 -9.77 -4.56
C PHE A 325 8.86 -8.24 -4.36
N PRO A 326 7.97 -7.68 -3.52
CA PRO A 326 8.18 -6.33 -2.99
C PRO A 326 9.53 -6.25 -2.25
N PRO A 327 10.17 -5.07 -2.20
CA PRO A 327 11.40 -4.89 -1.44
C PRO A 327 11.17 -5.25 0.04
N ALA A 328 12.08 -6.02 0.61
CA ALA A 328 12.10 -6.31 2.04
C ALA A 328 13.10 -5.39 2.74
N VAL A 329 12.82 -5.05 4.00
CA VAL A 329 13.73 -4.29 4.86
C VAL A 329 13.84 -5.00 6.20
N MET A 330 15.06 -5.08 6.73
CA MET A 330 15.31 -5.60 8.08
C MET A 330 16.38 -4.79 8.81
N PRO A 331 16.29 -4.63 10.15
CA PRO A 331 17.42 -4.19 10.95
C PRO A 331 18.58 -5.18 10.89
N LYS A 332 19.81 -4.71 11.06
CA LYS A 332 20.98 -5.59 11.19
C LYS A 332 20.80 -6.54 12.39
N GLY A 333 21.07 -7.83 12.18
CA GLY A 333 20.96 -8.85 13.22
C GLY A 333 19.54 -9.35 13.49
N ALA A 334 18.52 -8.80 12.84
CA ALA A 334 17.15 -9.29 12.98
C ALA A 334 16.98 -10.66 12.31
N SER A 335 15.93 -11.39 12.70
CA SER A 335 15.48 -12.57 11.96
C SER A 335 14.64 -12.15 10.75
N LEU A 336 14.64 -13.00 9.72
CA LEU A 336 13.87 -12.81 8.49
C LEU A 336 13.07 -14.08 8.18
N ALA A 337 11.82 -13.93 7.76
CA ALA A 337 11.00 -15.03 7.27
C ALA A 337 10.40 -14.70 5.89
N LEU A 338 10.18 -15.72 5.07
CA LEU A 338 9.34 -15.65 3.89
C LEU A 338 7.90 -15.93 4.31
N LEU A 339 6.99 -14.99 4.06
CA LEU A 339 5.55 -15.23 4.12
C LEU A 339 5.02 -15.38 2.69
N ASN A 340 4.65 -16.61 2.32
CA ASN A 340 4.04 -16.90 1.04
C ASN A 340 2.51 -16.76 1.12
N LEU A 341 1.94 -15.86 0.34
CA LEU A 341 0.50 -15.62 0.18
C LEU A 341 0.04 -15.92 -1.27
N ASP A 342 0.87 -16.61 -2.04
CA ASP A 342 0.55 -17.11 -3.37
C ASP A 342 0.17 -18.60 -3.30
N ASN A 343 -0.63 -19.05 -4.26
CA ASN A 343 -0.96 -20.48 -4.39
C ASN A 343 0.26 -21.28 -4.86
N ALA A 344 1.16 -20.65 -5.62
CA ALA A 344 2.44 -21.24 -6.00
C ALA A 344 3.40 -21.27 -4.81
N GLY A 345 4.18 -22.34 -4.69
CA GLY A 345 5.28 -22.40 -3.72
C GLY A 345 6.40 -21.45 -4.12
N HIS A 346 6.97 -20.74 -3.15
CA HIS A 346 8.08 -19.82 -3.36
C HIS A 346 9.18 -20.02 -2.33
N ASP A 347 10.41 -19.75 -2.70
CA ASP A 347 11.55 -19.67 -1.78
C ASP A 347 12.33 -18.37 -1.99
N VAL A 348 13.28 -18.12 -1.10
CA VAL A 348 14.22 -17.01 -1.20
C VAL A 348 15.62 -17.59 -1.26
N ARG A 349 16.42 -17.14 -2.24
CA ARG A 349 17.85 -17.43 -2.31
C ARG A 349 18.61 -16.18 -2.69
N SER A 350 19.63 -15.81 -1.92
CA SER A 350 20.52 -14.71 -2.29
C SER A 350 21.20 -14.96 -3.64
N VAL A 351 21.43 -13.87 -4.37
CA VAL A 351 22.24 -13.91 -5.61
C VAL A 351 23.72 -14.07 -5.27
N ASP A 352 24.18 -13.31 -4.27
CA ASP A 352 25.55 -13.37 -3.78
C ASP A 352 25.77 -14.65 -2.95
N SER A 353 26.98 -15.22 -3.07
CA SER A 353 27.46 -16.33 -2.24
C SER A 353 28.46 -15.87 -1.18
N GLY A 354 28.53 -16.59 -0.07
CA GLY A 354 29.56 -16.45 0.94
C GLY A 354 30.90 -17.08 0.54
N PRO A 355 31.94 -16.95 1.38
CA PRO A 355 33.26 -17.54 1.14
C PRO A 355 33.26 -19.07 1.00
N ASP A 356 32.24 -19.73 1.55
CA ASP A 356 32.00 -21.18 1.46
C ASP A 356 31.28 -21.60 0.16
N GLY A 357 31.02 -20.66 -0.75
CA GLY A 357 30.30 -20.88 -2.00
C GLY A 357 28.79 -21.04 -1.85
N GLN A 358 28.26 -21.05 -0.62
CA GLN A 358 26.83 -21.16 -0.35
C GLN A 358 26.14 -19.79 -0.46
N PRO A 359 24.82 -19.74 -0.75
CA PRO A 359 24.10 -18.47 -0.73
C PRO A 359 24.21 -17.82 0.66
N LEU A 360 24.44 -16.50 0.70
CA LEU A 360 24.47 -15.71 1.94
C LEU A 360 23.22 -15.92 2.81
N PHE A 361 22.06 -16.09 2.19
CA PHE A 361 20.82 -16.46 2.87
C PHE A 361 19.88 -17.24 1.97
N ARG A 362 19.07 -18.11 2.58
CA ARG A 362 18.05 -18.89 1.87
C ARG A 362 16.91 -19.36 2.76
N SER A 363 15.74 -19.60 2.17
CA SER A 363 14.64 -20.34 2.81
C SER A 363 14.49 -21.74 2.20
N GLU A 364 13.63 -22.54 2.82
CA GLU A 364 12.97 -23.66 2.14
C GLU A 364 11.80 -23.13 1.29
N VAL A 365 11.22 -24.00 0.46
CA VAL A 365 10.00 -23.67 -0.30
C VAL A 365 8.86 -23.52 0.69
N SER A 366 8.30 -22.33 0.76
CA SER A 366 7.20 -21.97 1.63
C SER A 366 5.86 -22.29 0.97
N GLY A 367 4.98 -22.96 1.71
CA GLY A 367 3.58 -23.15 1.34
C GLY A 367 2.71 -21.94 1.72
N PHE A 368 1.46 -21.93 1.25
CA PHE A 368 0.53 -20.83 1.50
C PHE A 368 0.37 -20.50 3.00
N ALA A 369 0.38 -19.21 3.30
CA ALA A 369 0.24 -18.57 4.61
C ALA A 369 1.17 -19.10 5.71
N THR A 370 2.29 -19.75 5.36
CA THR A 370 3.22 -20.33 6.33
C THR A 370 4.52 -19.52 6.40
N PRO A 371 4.78 -18.76 7.48
CA PRO A 371 6.07 -18.12 7.69
C PRO A 371 7.20 -19.15 7.67
N THR A 372 8.14 -19.01 6.74
CA THR A 372 9.28 -19.91 6.57
C THR A 372 10.57 -19.15 6.84
N PRO A 373 11.41 -19.58 7.81
CA PRO A 373 12.65 -18.87 8.14
C PRO A 373 13.60 -18.72 6.94
N VAL A 374 14.18 -17.53 6.79
CA VAL A 374 15.25 -17.23 5.83
C VAL A 374 16.59 -17.30 6.58
N LYS A 375 17.19 -18.48 6.57
CA LYS A 375 18.43 -18.79 7.31
C LYS A 375 19.60 -17.97 6.75
N GLY A 376 20.43 -17.40 7.62
CA GLY A 376 21.63 -16.63 7.28
C GLY A 376 21.40 -15.13 7.18
N ALA A 377 20.14 -14.67 7.11
CA ALA A 377 19.80 -13.26 7.04
C ALA A 377 20.25 -12.47 8.29
N GLU A 378 20.25 -13.11 9.45
CA GLU A 378 20.69 -12.55 10.73
C GLU A 378 22.19 -12.20 10.76
N LYS A 379 22.98 -12.75 9.82
CA LYS A 379 24.43 -12.56 9.71
C LYS A 379 24.81 -11.49 8.67
N LEU A 380 23.83 -10.90 7.99
CA LEU A 380 24.10 -9.94 6.93
C LEU A 380 24.71 -8.65 7.50
N SER A 381 25.64 -8.11 6.72
CA SER A 381 26.20 -6.78 7.02
C SER A 381 25.13 -5.72 6.80
N GLY A 382 25.05 -4.77 7.73
CA GLY A 382 24.16 -3.62 7.67
C GLY A 382 24.58 -2.58 6.63
N ALA A 383 23.71 -1.59 6.42
CA ALA A 383 23.84 -0.54 5.42
C ALA A 383 24.11 -1.06 3.99
N ARG A 384 23.53 -2.22 3.65
CA ARG A 384 23.69 -2.87 2.34
C ARG A 384 22.36 -3.44 1.85
N THR A 385 22.17 -3.40 0.54
CA THR A 385 21.05 -4.08 -0.15
C THR A 385 21.57 -5.37 -0.79
N TYR A 386 20.84 -6.46 -0.60
CA TYR A 386 21.14 -7.77 -1.17
C TYR A 386 20.05 -8.15 -2.18
N ALA A 387 20.45 -8.60 -3.36
CA ALA A 387 19.53 -9.17 -4.34
C ALA A 387 19.25 -10.65 -4.02
N PHE A 388 18.02 -11.08 -4.27
CA PHE A 388 17.61 -12.48 -4.13
C PHE A 388 16.61 -12.87 -5.22
N VAL A 389 16.42 -14.18 -5.37
CA VAL A 389 15.53 -14.78 -6.36
C VAL A 389 14.69 -15.90 -5.74
N CYS A 390 13.59 -16.24 -6.38
CA CYS A 390 12.92 -17.54 -6.22
C CYS A 390 13.63 -18.56 -7.12
N THR A 391 13.99 -19.71 -6.59
CA THR A 391 14.65 -20.78 -7.35
C THR A 391 13.67 -21.58 -8.21
N ILE A 392 12.38 -21.55 -7.86
CA ILE A 392 11.30 -22.18 -8.63
C ILE A 392 10.90 -21.31 -9.83
N HIS A 393 10.92 -19.98 -9.65
CA HIS A 393 10.49 -19.01 -10.64
C HIS A 393 11.65 -18.04 -10.97
N PRO A 394 12.49 -18.32 -11.98
CA PRO A 394 13.72 -17.56 -12.25
C PRO A 394 13.51 -16.07 -12.59
N SER A 395 12.30 -15.69 -13.03
CA SER A 395 11.90 -14.31 -13.28
C SER A 395 11.60 -13.53 -11.98
N MET A 396 11.33 -14.23 -10.89
CA MET A 396 10.89 -13.64 -9.63
C MET A 396 12.12 -13.21 -8.81
N ARG A 397 12.28 -11.89 -8.69
CA ARG A 397 13.42 -11.25 -8.05
C ARG A 397 12.97 -10.29 -6.96
N GLY A 398 13.82 -10.10 -5.96
CA GLY A 398 13.59 -9.19 -4.85
C GLY A 398 14.88 -8.56 -4.34
N THR A 399 14.70 -7.56 -3.48
CA THR A 399 15.81 -6.91 -2.79
C THR A 399 15.54 -6.86 -1.29
N LEU A 400 16.58 -7.09 -0.49
CA LEU A 400 16.56 -7.01 0.97
C LEU A 400 17.52 -5.90 1.39
N ALA A 401 16.99 -4.79 1.89
CA ALA A 401 17.80 -3.73 2.49
C ALA A 401 18.02 -4.03 3.97
N VAL A 402 19.28 -4.18 4.38
CA VAL A 402 19.66 -4.34 5.79
C VAL A 402 20.07 -2.97 6.31
N GLY A 403 19.34 -2.48 7.33
CA GLY A 403 19.65 -1.25 8.04
C GLY A 403 21.02 -1.29 8.72
N PRO A 404 21.51 -0.16 9.25
CA PRO A 404 22.79 -0.10 9.96
C PRO A 404 22.89 -1.06 11.15
#